data_AF-A0A960LPD2-F1
#
_entry.id   AF-A0A960LPD2-F1
#
_cell.length_a   1.000
_cell.length_b   1.000
_cell.length_c   1.000
_cell.angle_alpha   90.00
_cell.angle_beta   90.00
_cell.angle_gamma   90.00
#
_symmetry.space_group_name_H-M   'P 1'
#
loop_
_entity.id
_entity.type
_entity.pdbx_description
1 polymer ?
#
loop_
_entity_poly.entity_id
_entity_poly.type
_entity_poly.pdbx_seq_one_letter_code
_entity_poly.pdbx_strand_id
1 'polypeptide(L)'
;MNYLQVFPLLAQTAADVAGDEKVSMASIGMFSLFVLLTLVVTYWASRKSSGAGAFFAAGRRITGWQNGLAVAGDYMSAASFLGIAGMIAFFGFDGFLYSVGFLVAYLTVLLIVAEPLRNLGKFTMADVLAFRNREVPVRALAALSTLCVTIFYMIAQMIGAGVLVNALIPGDHYTEAVIIVGMLMLVYVIFGGMLATTWVQ
;
A
#
# COMPACT_ATOMS: atom_id res chain seq x y z
N MET A 1 27.46 13.15 10.08
CA MET A 1 26.73 12.72 8.89
C MET A 1 25.34 13.32 8.96
N ASN A 2 25.06 14.37 8.17
CA ASN A 2 23.83 15.15 8.27
C ASN A 2 22.64 14.36 7.67
N TYR A 3 21.72 13.92 8.52
CA TYR A 3 20.51 13.19 8.11
C TYR A 3 19.61 13.99 7.14
N LEU A 4 19.75 15.33 7.11
CA LEU A 4 19.03 16.23 6.20
C LEU A 4 19.49 16.16 4.74
N GLN A 5 20.63 15.52 4.42
CA GLN A 5 21.11 15.37 3.03
C GLN A 5 20.92 13.97 2.45
N VAL A 6 20.54 12.99 3.26
CA VAL A 6 20.36 11.60 2.81
C VAL A 6 19.10 11.46 1.97
N PHE A 7 17.99 12.09 2.39
CA PHE A 7 16.73 12.08 1.64
C PHE A 7 16.83 12.71 0.25
N PRO A 8 17.40 13.93 0.08
CA PRO A 8 17.56 14.50 -1.26
C PRO A 8 18.55 13.70 -2.11
N LEU A 9 19.63 13.14 -1.55
CA LEU A 9 20.59 12.33 -2.31
C LEU A 9 19.97 11.02 -2.85
N LEU A 10 19.14 10.34 -2.06
CA LEU A 10 18.41 9.14 -2.48
C LEU A 10 17.32 9.46 -3.51
N ALA A 11 16.67 10.61 -3.40
CA ALA A 11 15.70 11.08 -4.40
C ALA A 11 16.39 11.43 -5.73
N GLN A 12 17.57 12.05 -5.68
CA GLN A 12 18.33 12.48 -6.85
C GLN A 12 18.90 11.28 -7.63
N THR A 13 19.45 10.28 -6.93
CA THR A 13 19.91 9.03 -7.57
C THR A 13 18.76 8.24 -8.20
N ALA A 14 17.56 8.28 -7.62
CA ALA A 14 16.39 7.64 -8.24
C ALA A 14 15.88 8.40 -9.48
N ALA A 15 16.00 9.73 -9.49
CA ALA A 15 15.67 10.56 -10.64
C ALA A 15 16.69 10.41 -11.79
N ASP A 16 17.98 10.28 -11.48
CA ASP A 16 19.03 10.06 -12.49
C ASP A 16 18.87 8.72 -13.25
N VAL A 17 18.29 7.70 -12.62
CA VAL A 17 17.98 6.41 -13.27
C VAL A 17 16.78 6.52 -14.22
N ALA A 18 15.88 7.48 -13.99
CA ALA A 18 14.71 7.73 -14.84
C ALA A 18 15.04 8.59 -16.09
N GLY A 19 16.18 9.28 -16.08
CA GLY A 19 16.54 10.27 -17.09
C GLY A 19 17.24 9.70 -18.33
N ASP A 20 16.48 9.14 -19.28
CA ASP A 20 16.71 9.31 -20.74
C ASP A 20 15.58 8.74 -21.63
N GLU A 21 14.42 8.35 -21.07
CA GLU A 21 13.31 7.86 -21.89
C GLU A 21 12.44 9.01 -22.42
N LYS A 22 12.17 9.02 -23.72
CA LYS A 22 11.19 9.93 -24.33
C LYS A 22 9.80 9.65 -23.75
N VAL A 23 9.08 10.70 -23.40
CA VAL A 23 7.70 10.60 -22.88
C VAL A 23 6.83 9.76 -23.81
N SER A 24 6.49 8.54 -23.39
CA SER A 24 5.60 7.67 -24.14
C SER A 24 4.15 8.07 -23.88
N MET A 25 3.52 8.68 -24.88
CA MET A 25 2.09 9.05 -24.82
C MET A 25 1.20 7.83 -24.53
N ALA A 26 1.62 6.64 -24.96
CA ALA A 26 0.92 5.40 -24.65
C ALA A 26 0.98 5.07 -23.15
N SER A 27 2.13 5.23 -22.50
CA SER A 27 2.29 4.98 -21.06
C SER A 27 1.47 5.96 -20.22
N ILE A 28 1.49 7.25 -20.57
CA ILE A 28 0.65 8.27 -19.92
C ILE A 28 -0.83 7.97 -20.12
N GLY A 29 -1.23 7.58 -21.35
CA GLY A 29 -2.60 7.20 -21.67
C GLY A 29 -3.08 6.00 -20.84
N MET A 30 -2.27 4.95 -20.72
CA MET A 30 -2.58 3.77 -19.91
C MET A 30 -2.67 4.10 -18.41
N PHE A 31 -1.71 4.87 -17.88
CA PHE A 31 -1.73 5.30 -16.48
C PHE A 31 -3.00 6.12 -16.16
N SER A 32 -3.31 7.10 -17.01
CA SER A 32 -4.49 7.94 -16.85
C SER A 32 -5.79 7.14 -16.93
N LEU A 33 -5.86 6.20 -17.89
CA LEU A 33 -7.00 5.29 -18.02
C LEU A 33 -7.17 4.43 -16.76
N PHE A 34 -6.08 3.87 -16.22
CA PHE A 34 -6.11 3.06 -15.01
C PHE A 34 -6.61 3.87 -13.82
N VAL A 35 -6.06 5.07 -13.59
CA VAL A 35 -6.49 5.99 -12.52
C VAL A 35 -7.97 6.36 -12.66
N LEU A 36 -8.45 6.65 -13.88
CA LEU A 36 -9.86 6.97 -14.10
C LEU A 36 -10.77 5.78 -13.82
N LEU A 37 -10.41 4.58 -14.26
CA LEU A 37 -11.17 3.36 -13.99
C LEU A 37 -11.28 3.10 -12.48
N THR A 38 -10.17 3.20 -11.74
CA THR A 38 -10.16 2.98 -10.29
C THR A 38 -10.94 4.07 -9.54
N LEU A 39 -10.93 5.33 -10.01
CA LEU A 39 -11.77 6.41 -9.46
C LEU A 39 -13.26 6.13 -9.70
N VAL A 40 -13.65 5.66 -10.89
CA VAL A 40 -15.03 5.29 -11.20
C VAL A 40 -15.52 4.15 -10.32
N VAL A 41 -14.68 3.12 -10.12
CA VAL A 41 -14.98 2.00 -9.20
C VAL A 41 -15.13 2.51 -7.77
N THR A 42 -14.23 3.37 -7.32
CA THR A 42 -14.27 3.96 -5.98
C THR A 42 -15.54 4.78 -5.77
N TYR A 43 -15.92 5.62 -6.73
CA TYR A 43 -17.16 6.39 -6.68
C TYR A 43 -18.40 5.52 -6.66
N TRP A 44 -18.45 4.48 -7.50
CA TRP A 44 -19.55 3.51 -7.51
C TRP A 44 -19.67 2.76 -6.18
N ALA A 45 -18.54 2.34 -5.62
CA ALA A 45 -18.46 1.63 -4.35
C ALA A 45 -18.86 2.54 -3.17
N SER A 46 -18.40 3.79 -3.17
CA SER A 46 -18.71 4.80 -2.16
C SER A 46 -20.23 5.00 -2.01
N ARG A 47 -20.95 5.09 -3.13
CA ARG A 47 -22.42 5.24 -3.12
C ARG A 47 -23.18 4.05 -2.50
N LYS A 48 -22.53 2.89 -2.36
CA LYS A 48 -23.10 1.68 -1.74
C LYS A 48 -22.70 1.51 -0.28
N SER A 49 -21.84 2.39 0.24
CA SER A 49 -21.29 2.29 1.59
C SER A 49 -21.92 3.34 2.50
N SER A 50 -22.90 2.93 3.32
CA SER A 50 -23.52 3.79 4.33
C SER A 50 -23.37 3.20 5.73
N GLY A 51 -22.74 3.94 6.64
CA GLY A 51 -22.51 3.53 8.04
C GLY A 51 -21.22 2.75 8.28
N ALA A 52 -20.80 2.64 9.54
CA ALA A 52 -19.49 2.11 9.94
C ALA A 52 -19.27 0.64 9.51
N GLY A 53 -20.31 -0.21 9.58
CA GLY A 53 -20.19 -1.61 9.14
C GLY A 53 -20.00 -1.77 7.63
N ALA A 54 -20.58 -0.88 6.82
CA ALA A 54 -20.35 -0.85 5.37
C ALA A 54 -18.99 -0.24 5.04
N PHE A 55 -18.58 0.82 5.74
CA PHE A 55 -17.30 1.48 5.51
C PHE A 55 -16.10 0.64 5.94
N PHE A 56 -16.13 0.01 7.12
CA PHE A 56 -15.00 -0.75 7.66
C PHE A 56 -15.04 -2.25 7.39
N ALA A 57 -16.18 -2.81 7.00
CA ALA A 57 -16.30 -4.26 6.77
C ALA A 57 -17.03 -4.62 5.47
N ALA A 58 -17.40 -3.65 4.63
CA ALA A 58 -18.27 -3.85 3.46
C ALA A 58 -19.56 -4.64 3.79
N GLY A 59 -20.06 -4.50 5.02
CA GLY A 59 -21.20 -5.27 5.52
C GLY A 59 -20.94 -6.78 5.61
N ARG A 60 -19.68 -7.22 5.64
CA ARG A 60 -19.23 -8.63 5.59
C ARG A 60 -19.71 -9.38 4.34
N ARG A 61 -19.96 -8.64 3.24
CA ARG A 61 -20.48 -9.19 1.97
C ARG A 61 -19.39 -9.61 0.98
N ILE A 62 -18.13 -9.29 1.26
CA ILE A 62 -16.99 -9.64 0.41
C ILE A 62 -16.73 -11.14 0.51
N THR A 63 -16.66 -11.81 -0.65
CA THR A 63 -16.36 -13.25 -0.71
C THR A 63 -14.89 -13.53 -0.42
N GLY A 64 -14.58 -14.76 0.00
CA GLY A 64 -13.20 -15.15 0.32
C GLY A 64 -12.24 -14.98 -0.86
N TRP A 65 -12.71 -15.23 -2.09
CA TRP A 65 -11.91 -15.05 -3.30
C TRP A 65 -11.60 -13.58 -3.59
N GLN A 66 -12.60 -12.70 -3.49
CA GLN A 66 -12.42 -11.25 -3.65
C GLN A 66 -11.45 -10.69 -2.62
N ASN A 67 -11.61 -11.08 -1.35
CA ASN A 67 -10.71 -10.64 -0.29
C ASN A 67 -9.29 -11.22 -0.47
N GLY A 68 -9.18 -12.47 -0.95
CA GLY A 68 -7.90 -13.10 -1.23
C GLY A 68 -7.12 -12.40 -2.35
N LEU A 69 -7.80 -12.02 -3.43
CA LEU A 69 -7.22 -11.24 -4.53
C LEU A 69 -6.76 -9.86 -4.04
N ALA A 70 -7.61 -9.15 -3.30
CA ALA A 70 -7.27 -7.85 -2.76
C ALA A 70 -6.04 -7.89 -1.83
N VAL A 71 -5.98 -8.90 -0.95
CA VAL A 71 -4.83 -9.11 -0.04
C VAL A 71 -3.56 -9.48 -0.82
N ALA A 72 -3.68 -10.26 -1.90
CA ALA A 72 -2.55 -10.50 -2.80
C ALA A 72 -2.12 -9.24 -3.56
N GLY A 73 -3.06 -8.35 -3.91
CA GLY A 73 -2.80 -7.02 -4.45
C GLY A 73 -1.98 -6.15 -3.50
N ASP A 74 -2.41 -6.05 -2.23
CA ASP A 74 -1.67 -5.35 -1.18
C ASP A 74 -0.26 -5.90 -0.95
N TYR A 75 -0.09 -7.21 -1.10
CA TYR A 75 1.22 -7.83 -1.01
C TYR A 75 2.17 -7.34 -2.10
N MET A 76 1.69 -6.94 -3.28
CA MET A 76 2.48 -6.38 -4.39
C MET A 76 2.83 -4.89 -4.22
N SER A 77 2.91 -4.40 -2.99
CA SER A 77 3.32 -3.03 -2.67
C SER A 77 4.67 -2.63 -3.28
N ALA A 78 4.97 -1.33 -3.29
CA ALA A 78 6.26 -0.79 -3.75
C ALA A 78 7.47 -1.46 -3.09
N ALA A 79 7.37 -1.84 -1.81
CA ALA A 79 8.44 -2.57 -1.12
C ALA A 79 8.67 -3.96 -1.72
N SER A 80 7.60 -4.67 -2.06
CA SER A 80 7.70 -6.02 -2.64
C SER A 80 8.15 -5.97 -4.09
N PHE A 81 7.64 -5.04 -4.90
CA PHE A 81 8.03 -4.93 -6.30
C PHE A 81 9.40 -4.26 -6.46
N LEU A 82 9.54 -3.00 -6.06
CA LEU A 82 10.76 -2.22 -6.26
C LEU A 82 11.88 -2.68 -5.30
N GLY A 83 11.54 -3.05 -4.07
CA GLY A 83 12.52 -3.50 -3.09
C GLY A 83 13.14 -4.86 -3.44
N ILE A 84 12.35 -5.85 -3.86
CA ILE A 84 12.89 -7.15 -4.31
C ILE A 84 13.65 -7.00 -5.62
N ALA A 85 13.12 -6.25 -6.60
CA ALA A 85 13.84 -5.96 -7.84
C ALA A 85 15.20 -5.29 -7.58
N GLY A 86 15.23 -4.30 -6.68
CA GLY A 86 16.47 -3.66 -6.24
C GLY A 86 17.44 -4.62 -5.54
N MET A 87 16.95 -5.46 -4.62
CA MET A 87 17.79 -6.46 -3.96
C MET A 87 18.40 -7.46 -4.95
N ILE A 88 17.63 -7.92 -5.94
CA ILE A 88 18.16 -8.81 -6.99
C ILE A 88 19.18 -8.07 -7.86
N ALA A 89 18.93 -6.80 -8.21
CA ALA A 89 19.86 -6.01 -9.02
C ALA A 89 21.22 -5.82 -8.33
N PHE A 90 21.24 -5.60 -7.01
CA PHE A 90 22.48 -5.37 -6.26
C PHE A 90 23.16 -6.64 -5.73
N PHE A 91 22.39 -7.65 -5.33
CA PHE A 91 22.90 -8.86 -4.66
C PHE A 91 22.71 -10.14 -5.48
N GLY A 92 22.17 -10.05 -6.69
CA GLY A 92 22.00 -11.19 -7.60
C GLY A 92 21.11 -12.29 -7.01
N PHE A 93 21.59 -13.53 -7.08
CA PHE A 93 20.84 -14.72 -6.65
C PHE A 93 20.52 -14.72 -5.14
N ASP A 94 21.38 -14.14 -4.31
CA ASP A 94 21.14 -14.07 -2.86
C ASP A 94 19.95 -13.15 -2.54
N GLY A 95 19.78 -12.06 -3.30
CA GLY A 95 18.60 -11.19 -3.24
C GLY A 95 17.31 -11.91 -3.66
N PHE A 96 17.41 -12.82 -4.64
CA PHE A 96 16.28 -13.67 -5.03
C PHE A 96 15.88 -14.65 -3.93
N LEU A 97 16.84 -15.29 -3.24
CA LEU A 97 16.54 -16.18 -2.13
C LEU A 97 15.81 -15.47 -0.98
N TYR A 98 16.10 -14.19 -0.74
CA TYR A 98 15.38 -13.37 0.24
C TYR A 98 13.88 -13.21 -0.10
N SER A 99 13.54 -13.11 -1.39
CA SER A 99 12.13 -13.02 -1.85
C SER A 99 11.31 -14.25 -1.48
N VAL A 100 11.90 -15.44 -1.52
CA VAL A 100 11.24 -16.69 -1.15
C VAL A 100 10.89 -16.70 0.33
N GLY A 101 11.83 -16.28 1.19
CA GLY A 101 11.58 -16.15 2.62
C GLY A 101 10.45 -15.16 2.93
N PHE A 102 10.43 -14.01 2.23
CA PHE A 102 9.39 -13.01 2.36
C PHE A 102 8.00 -13.56 1.97
N LEU A 103 7.91 -14.35 0.89
CA LEU A 103 6.67 -15.01 0.47
C LEU A 103 6.21 -16.07 1.47
N VAL A 104 7.13 -16.92 1.94
CA VAL A 104 6.80 -17.99 2.90
C VAL A 104 6.32 -17.40 4.23
N ALA A 105 6.96 -16.34 4.71
CA ALA A 105 6.54 -15.64 5.92
C ALA A 105 5.12 -15.07 5.77
N TYR A 106 4.84 -14.43 4.63
CA TYR A 106 3.50 -13.90 4.32
C TYR A 106 2.43 -15.00 4.33
N LEU A 107 2.67 -16.13 3.64
CA LEU A 107 1.74 -17.26 3.65
C LEU A 107 1.55 -17.84 5.05
N THR A 108 2.62 -17.93 5.83
CA THR A 108 2.56 -18.42 7.22
C THR A 108 1.66 -17.54 8.07
N VAL A 109 1.79 -16.22 7.96
CA VAL A 109 0.93 -15.27 8.67
C VAL A 109 -0.52 -15.38 8.20
N LEU A 110 -0.76 -15.46 6.89
CA LEU A 110 -2.11 -15.62 6.36
C LEU A 110 -2.79 -16.91 6.85
N LEU A 111 -2.09 -18.04 6.85
CA LEU A 111 -2.68 -19.31 7.23
C LEU A 111 -2.87 -19.45 8.75
N ILE A 112 -1.91 -18.99 9.55
CA ILE A 112 -1.92 -19.19 11.00
C ILE A 112 -2.66 -18.07 11.74
N VAL A 113 -2.48 -16.82 11.31
CA VAL A 113 -2.98 -15.65 12.05
C VAL A 113 -4.35 -15.21 11.54
N ALA A 114 -4.64 -15.30 10.24
CA ALA A 114 -5.89 -14.76 9.71
C ALA A 114 -7.14 -15.52 10.21
N GLU A 115 -7.05 -16.85 10.40
CA GLU A 115 -8.19 -17.66 10.84
C GLU A 115 -8.66 -17.32 12.28
N PRO A 116 -7.80 -17.27 13.31
CA PRO A 116 -8.17 -16.81 14.64
C PRO A 116 -8.81 -15.41 14.64
N LEU A 117 -8.24 -14.48 13.85
CA LEU A 117 -8.76 -13.12 13.77
C LEU A 117 -10.14 -13.04 13.12
N ARG A 118 -10.36 -13.82 12.06
CA ARG A 118 -11.66 -13.90 11.38
C ARG A 118 -12.75 -14.48 12.28
N ASN A 119 -12.41 -15.50 13.08
CA ASN A 119 -13.36 -16.19 13.94
C ASN A 119 -13.83 -15.37 15.15
N LEU A 120 -13.07 -14.35 15.56
CA LEU A 120 -13.42 -13.47 16.70
C LEU A 120 -14.47 -12.40 16.35
N GLY A 121 -14.73 -12.15 15.05
CA GLY A 121 -15.81 -11.29 14.60
C GLY A 121 -15.69 -9.80 14.98
N LYS A 122 -14.53 -9.35 15.46
CA LYS A 122 -14.23 -7.94 15.78
C LYS A 122 -13.72 -7.18 14.55
N PHE A 123 -13.81 -5.85 14.59
CA PHE A 123 -13.41 -4.99 13.47
C PHE A 123 -11.91 -4.64 13.47
N THR A 124 -11.22 -4.75 14.62
CA THR A 124 -9.80 -4.37 14.73
C THR A 124 -8.97 -5.45 15.42
N MET A 125 -7.67 -5.51 15.07
CA MET A 125 -6.69 -6.35 15.77
C MET A 125 -6.56 -5.98 17.25
N ALA A 126 -6.71 -4.69 17.56
CA ALA A 126 -6.69 -4.19 18.93
C ALA A 126 -7.83 -4.77 19.78
N ASP A 127 -9.02 -4.97 19.21
CA ASP A 127 -10.15 -5.60 19.89
C ASP A 127 -9.90 -7.08 20.20
N VAL A 128 -9.17 -7.78 19.33
CA VAL A 128 -8.75 -9.16 19.57
C VAL A 128 -7.78 -9.23 20.75
N LEU A 129 -6.77 -8.36 20.76
CA LEU A 129 -5.80 -8.31 21.84
C LEU A 129 -6.43 -7.87 23.17
N ALA A 130 -7.43 -6.99 23.12
CA ALA A 130 -8.18 -6.52 24.29
C ALA A 130 -9.17 -7.56 24.83
N PHE A 131 -9.57 -8.57 24.04
CA PHE A 131 -10.60 -9.54 24.43
C PHE A 131 -10.30 -10.30 25.73
N ARG A 132 -9.02 -10.56 26.03
CA ARG A 132 -8.56 -11.23 27.26
C ARG A 132 -7.70 -10.35 28.18
N ASN A 133 -7.51 -9.08 27.82
CA ASN A 133 -6.59 -8.17 28.49
C ASN A 133 -7.30 -6.88 28.92
N ARG A 134 -6.56 -5.97 29.59
CA ARG A 134 -7.09 -4.65 29.95
C ARG A 134 -7.30 -3.81 28.67
N GLU A 135 -8.55 -3.45 28.41
CA GLU A 135 -8.94 -2.84 27.13
C GLU A 135 -8.21 -1.54 26.79
N VAL A 136 -8.18 -0.57 27.71
CA VAL A 136 -7.63 0.77 27.49
C VAL A 136 -6.12 0.75 27.16
N PRO A 137 -5.24 0.16 27.99
CA PRO A 137 -3.81 0.16 27.69
C PRO A 137 -3.46 -0.67 26.45
N VAL A 138 -4.15 -1.79 26.21
CA VAL A 138 -3.88 -2.63 25.03
C VAL A 138 -4.31 -1.95 23.74
N ARG A 139 -5.49 -1.32 23.71
CA ARG A 139 -5.93 -0.55 22.53
C ARG A 139 -5.00 0.64 22.26
N ALA A 140 -4.54 1.34 23.29
CA ALA A 140 -3.60 2.46 23.14
C ALA A 140 -2.26 1.99 22.57
N LEU A 141 -1.69 0.91 23.10
CA LEU A 141 -0.43 0.34 22.60
C LEU A 141 -0.57 -0.20 21.18
N ALA A 142 -1.67 -0.88 20.85
CA ALA A 142 -1.94 -1.39 19.52
C ALA A 142 -2.13 -0.24 18.50
N ALA A 143 -2.81 0.85 18.89
CA ALA A 143 -2.94 2.04 18.05
C ALA A 143 -1.57 2.70 17.82
N LEU A 144 -0.78 2.87 18.88
CA LEU A 144 0.55 3.47 18.79
C LEU A 144 1.50 2.64 17.91
N SER A 145 1.52 1.32 18.08
CA SER A 145 2.35 0.44 17.27
C SER A 145 1.92 0.46 15.80
N THR A 146 0.61 0.43 15.54
CA THR A 146 0.05 0.52 14.19
C THR A 146 0.44 1.83 13.52
N LEU A 147 0.29 2.97 14.21
CA LEU A 147 0.68 4.29 13.68
C LEU A 147 2.18 4.36 13.41
N CYS A 148 3.00 3.89 14.35
CA CYS A 148 4.45 3.88 14.21
C CYS A 148 4.88 3.10 12.97
N VAL A 149 4.45 1.84 12.84
CA VAL A 149 4.79 0.97 11.70
C VAL A 149 4.25 1.55 10.40
N THR A 150 3.00 2.04 10.39
CA THR A 150 2.38 2.58 9.18
C THR A 150 3.08 3.84 8.69
N ILE A 151 3.51 4.75 9.57
CA ILE A 151 4.23 5.97 9.16
C ILE A 151 5.52 5.62 8.41
N PHE A 152 6.36 4.74 8.98
CA PHE A 152 7.60 4.31 8.31
C PHE A 152 7.31 3.61 6.98
N TYR A 153 6.28 2.75 6.97
CA TYR A 153 5.88 2.03 5.78
C TYR A 153 5.36 2.96 4.68
N MET A 154 4.54 3.96 5.02
CA MET A 154 4.00 4.95 4.08
C MET A 154 5.09 5.84 3.49
N ILE A 155 6.14 6.19 4.24
CA ILE A 155 7.28 6.97 3.70
C ILE A 155 7.91 6.21 2.53
N ALA A 156 8.20 4.91 2.69
CA ALA A 156 8.78 4.10 1.64
C ALA A 156 7.86 3.99 0.41
N GLN A 157 6.56 3.84 0.62
CA GLN A 157 5.59 3.81 -0.47
C GLN A 157 5.49 5.12 -1.23
N MET A 158 5.50 6.26 -0.53
CA MET A 158 5.45 7.58 -1.17
C MET A 158 6.69 7.85 -2.01
N ILE A 159 7.87 7.41 -1.55
CA ILE A 159 9.10 7.48 -2.36
C ILE A 159 8.96 6.61 -3.61
N GLY A 160 8.53 5.36 -3.45
CA GLY A 160 8.33 4.45 -4.59
C GLY A 160 7.36 5.02 -5.63
N ALA A 161 6.23 5.58 -5.19
CA ALA A 161 5.26 6.21 -6.08
C ALA A 161 5.85 7.44 -6.79
N GLY A 162 6.58 8.30 -6.07
CA GLY A 162 7.23 9.48 -6.65
C GLY A 162 8.24 9.13 -7.73
N VAL A 163 9.07 8.10 -7.50
CA VAL A 163 10.05 7.61 -8.48
C VAL A 163 9.36 7.06 -9.74
N LEU A 164 8.31 6.25 -9.57
CA LEU A 164 7.57 5.68 -10.70
C LEU A 164 6.87 6.76 -11.55
N VAL A 165 6.29 7.79 -10.93
CA VAL A 165 5.66 8.90 -11.67
C VAL A 165 6.70 9.81 -12.32
N ASN A 166 7.84 10.05 -11.67
CA ASN A 166 8.94 10.80 -12.28
C ASN A 166 9.52 10.08 -13.51
N ALA A 167 9.60 8.75 -13.46
CA ALA A 167 9.96 7.94 -14.64
C ALA A 167 8.91 8.01 -15.75
N LEU A 168 7.63 8.21 -15.43
CA LEU A 168 6.57 8.33 -16.41
C LEU A 168 6.55 9.70 -17.11
N ILE A 169 6.85 10.77 -16.37
CA ILE A 169 6.91 12.15 -16.87
C ILE A 169 8.32 12.70 -16.59
N PRO A 170 9.27 12.46 -17.51
CA PRO A 170 10.61 13.02 -17.45
C PRO A 170 10.57 14.54 -17.29
N GLY A 171 11.19 15.01 -16.21
CA GLY A 171 11.18 16.40 -15.76
C GLY A 171 11.34 16.39 -14.25
N ASP A 172 12.11 17.33 -13.69
CA ASP A 172 12.46 17.35 -12.27
C ASP A 172 11.28 17.79 -11.38
N HIS A 173 10.19 16.99 -11.42
CA HIS A 173 8.90 17.23 -10.78
C HIS A 173 8.61 16.20 -9.68
N TYR A 174 9.64 15.56 -9.10
CA TYR A 174 9.47 14.53 -8.08
C TYR A 174 8.58 15.00 -6.90
N THR A 175 8.80 16.23 -6.43
CA THR A 175 7.99 16.82 -5.34
C THR A 175 6.52 16.94 -5.72
N GLU A 176 6.22 17.41 -6.94
CA GLU A 176 4.85 17.54 -7.45
C GLU A 176 4.19 16.17 -7.60
N ALA A 177 4.93 15.18 -8.12
CA ALA A 177 4.47 13.80 -8.27
C ALA A 177 4.05 13.19 -6.92
N VAL A 178 4.88 13.33 -5.88
CA VAL A 178 4.58 12.84 -4.52
C VAL A 178 3.32 13.53 -3.97
N ILE A 179 3.20 14.85 -4.15
CA ILE A 179 2.05 15.62 -3.66
C ILE A 179 0.76 15.21 -4.38
N ILE A 180 0.78 15.07 -5.71
CA ILE A 180 -0.38 14.69 -6.52
C ILE A 180 -0.83 13.28 -6.18
N VAL A 181 0.09 12.32 -6.13
CA VAL A 181 -0.24 10.93 -5.76
C VAL A 181 -0.76 10.88 -4.33
N GLY A 182 -0.15 11.59 -3.39
CA GLY A 182 -0.62 11.66 -2.00
C GLY A 182 -2.04 12.20 -1.88
N MET A 183 -2.35 13.30 -2.59
CA MET A 183 -3.71 13.85 -2.63
C MET A 183 -4.71 12.88 -3.28
N LEU A 184 -4.32 12.24 -4.38
CA LEU A 184 -5.15 11.24 -5.05
C LEU A 184 -5.46 10.06 -4.11
N MET A 185 -4.46 9.55 -3.39
CA MET A 185 -4.64 8.47 -2.42
C MET A 185 -5.51 8.88 -1.24
N LEU A 186 -5.43 10.13 -0.77
CA LEU A 186 -6.36 10.66 0.23
C LEU A 186 -7.81 10.63 -0.28
N VAL A 187 -8.05 11.05 -1.52
CA VAL A 187 -9.39 10.99 -2.13
C VAL A 187 -9.90 9.55 -2.19
N TYR A 188 -9.07 8.59 -2.62
CA TYR A 188 -9.43 7.18 -2.64
C TYR A 188 -9.88 6.66 -1.27
N VAL A 189 -9.09 6.95 -0.23
CA VAL A 189 -9.33 6.41 1.12
C VAL A 189 -10.53 7.08 1.79
N ILE A 190 -10.67 8.41 1.66
CA ILE A 190 -11.76 9.17 2.30
C ILE A 190 -13.12 8.72 1.74
N PHE A 191 -13.23 8.51 0.43
CA PHE A 191 -14.51 8.20 -0.19
C PHE A 191 -14.74 6.70 -0.42
N GLY A 192 -13.70 5.88 -0.50
CA GLY A 192 -13.83 4.50 -0.98
C GLY A 192 -14.45 3.51 0.02
N GLY A 193 -14.01 3.55 1.29
CA GLY A 193 -14.32 2.49 2.26
C GLY A 193 -13.85 1.09 1.81
N MET A 194 -14.14 0.06 2.60
CA MET A 194 -13.63 -1.30 2.39
C MET A 194 -14.07 -1.91 1.06
N LEU A 195 -15.28 -1.58 0.57
CA LEU A 195 -15.74 -2.11 -0.70
C LEU A 195 -14.87 -1.56 -1.84
N ALA A 196 -14.58 -0.25 -1.89
CA ALA A 196 -13.72 0.28 -2.94
C ALA A 196 -12.30 -0.30 -2.86
N THR A 197 -11.71 -0.36 -1.65
CA THR A 197 -10.34 -0.85 -1.49
C THR A 197 -10.21 -2.27 -2.01
N THR A 198 -11.14 -3.17 -1.68
CA THR A 198 -11.09 -4.56 -2.17
C THR A 198 -11.22 -4.70 -3.69
N TRP A 199 -11.89 -3.78 -4.37
CA TRP A 199 -12.01 -3.82 -5.83
C TRP A 199 -10.84 -3.15 -6.57
N VAL A 200 -10.13 -2.25 -5.89
CA VAL A 200 -9.00 -1.50 -6.47
C VAL A 200 -7.67 -2.20 -6.24
N GLN A 201 -7.52 -2.91 -5.12
CA GLN A 201 -6.35 -3.74 -4.79
C GLN A 201 -6.22 -4.94 -5.73
#